data_AF-A0A5B9MPB4-F1
#
_entry.id   AF-A0A5B9MPB4-F1
#
_cell.length_a   1.000
_cell.length_b   1.000
_cell.length_c   1.000
_cell.angle_alpha   90.00
_cell.angle_beta   90.00
_cell.angle_gamma   90.00
#
_symmetry.space_group_name_H-M   'P 1'
#
loop_
_entity.id
_entity.type
_entity.pdbx_description
1 polymer ?
#
loop_
_entity_poly.entity_id
_entity_poly.type
_entity_poly.pdbx_seq_one_letter_code
_entity_poly.pdbx_strand_id
1 'polypeptide(L)'
;MGKLAHVSLSTPCEDVFRAVGIIADQQPLPAHLKLYAEQADQVMRQAAAMVDQGEMQQERAHEFQQLLVDCCAFVMCHPIIATNNYLRRFAEGVTFAQARHEIQQFSVFGLQFDVAQAKLVANAPTLEAYQERLKVLLNEKGIPYENGFEGELTGQWSPATIHFTWMQDTARGLGLAFEDLGKIWIAQPGTKRFVETTFNTYASTDQSTATGAAFAIENWAAGALWTPWIAGMRKLNESLEHPVDLGYLTYHEAQEVHHSQATLDELLEDFQTVWFDTERFLCGAETILTEGVQAYYQSQLDTLPEKDNSWPTQACQPRSFDPHALDKLPVPMHHSTGHLI
;
A
#
# COMPACT_ATOMS: atom_id res chain seq x y z
N MET A 1 -5.96 17.94 30.23
CA MET A 1 -4.58 18.47 30.17
C MET A 1 -3.51 17.37 30.10
N GLY A 2 -3.85 16.10 29.82
CA GLY A 2 -2.92 14.97 29.91
C GLY A 2 -2.82 14.18 28.61
N LYS A 3 -1.61 13.66 28.33
CA LYS A 3 -1.11 12.89 27.17
C LYS A 3 -0.51 13.68 26.00
N LEU A 4 -1.22 14.61 25.38
CA LEU A 4 -0.72 15.27 24.15
C LEU A 4 0.25 16.43 24.37
N ALA A 5 0.43 16.89 25.62
CA ALA A 5 0.99 18.22 25.89
C ALA A 5 2.40 18.51 25.33
N HIS A 6 3.22 17.51 24.99
CA HIS A 6 4.50 17.70 24.30
C HIS A 6 4.90 16.42 23.55
N VAL A 7 4.48 16.27 22.29
CA VAL A 7 4.99 15.24 21.39
C VAL A 7 6.18 15.83 20.61
N SER A 8 7.36 15.22 20.76
CA SER A 8 8.59 15.65 20.08
C SER A 8 8.67 15.05 18.69
N LEU A 9 9.44 15.65 17.78
CA LEU A 9 9.80 15.03 16.49
C LEU A 9 10.60 13.73 16.67
N SER A 10 11.23 13.55 17.83
CA SER A 10 11.96 12.33 18.20
C SER A 10 11.09 11.27 18.90
N THR A 11 9.81 11.54 19.13
CA THR A 11 8.90 10.56 19.75
C THR A 11 8.63 9.43 18.76
N PRO A 12 8.86 8.16 19.13
CA PRO A 12 8.58 7.02 18.26
C PRO A 12 7.13 7.03 17.75
N CYS A 13 6.90 6.72 16.48
CA CYS A 13 5.59 6.77 15.85
C CYS A 13 4.56 5.88 16.57
N GLU A 14 4.97 4.73 17.12
CA GLU A 14 4.08 3.91 17.97
C GLU A 14 3.52 4.71 19.16
N ASP A 15 4.36 5.47 19.86
CA ASP A 15 3.95 6.30 21.00
C ASP A 15 3.07 7.46 20.55
N VAL A 16 3.34 8.04 19.38
CA VAL A 16 2.49 9.07 18.76
C VAL A 16 1.09 8.50 18.47
N PHE A 17 1.01 7.32 17.85
CA PHE A 17 -0.26 6.66 17.52
C PHE A 17 -1.07 6.30 18.77
N ARG A 18 -0.41 5.96 19.88
CA ARG A 18 -1.06 5.79 21.19
C ARG A 18 -1.57 7.11 21.75
N ALA A 19 -0.78 8.17 21.65
CA ALA A 19 -1.13 9.47 22.19
C ALA A 19 -2.41 10.05 21.57
N VAL A 20 -2.65 9.78 20.28
CA VAL A 20 -3.85 10.21 19.54
C VAL A 20 -4.99 9.19 19.54
N GLY A 21 -4.81 8.03 20.17
CA GLY A 21 -5.86 7.02 20.34
C GLY A 21 -6.07 6.04 19.17
N ILE A 22 -5.16 5.99 18.19
CA ILE A 22 -5.17 4.95 17.14
C ILE A 22 -4.91 3.57 17.77
N ILE A 23 -3.95 3.52 18.70
CA ILE A 23 -3.61 2.31 19.45
C ILE A 23 -4.08 2.51 20.89
N ALA A 24 -4.89 1.59 21.39
CA ALA A 24 -5.32 1.62 22.79
C ALA A 24 -4.13 1.51 23.75
N ASP A 25 -4.20 2.21 24.89
CA ASP A 25 -3.19 2.12 25.95
C ASP A 25 -2.94 0.66 26.33
N GLN A 26 -1.66 0.30 26.53
CA GLN A 26 -1.20 -1.02 26.99
C GLN A 26 -1.44 -2.21 26.03
N GLN A 27 -2.07 -2.01 24.86
CA GLN A 27 -2.16 -3.04 23.81
C GLN A 27 -0.85 -3.13 23.02
N PRO A 28 -0.36 -4.30 22.58
CA PRO A 28 0.79 -4.37 21.68
C PRO A 28 0.50 -3.69 20.34
N LEU A 29 1.54 -3.19 19.65
CA LEU A 29 1.43 -2.66 18.29
C LEU A 29 0.82 -3.74 17.36
N PRO A 30 -0.35 -3.48 16.73
CA PRO A 30 -0.95 -4.42 15.80
C PRO A 30 0.01 -4.81 14.68
N ALA A 31 -0.01 -6.09 14.27
CA ALA A 31 0.93 -6.61 13.28
C ALA A 31 0.94 -5.80 11.97
N HIS A 32 -0.23 -5.37 11.49
CA HIS A 32 -0.38 -4.58 10.26
C HIS A 32 0.20 -3.15 10.38
N LEU A 33 0.49 -2.65 11.59
CA LEU A 33 1.09 -1.33 11.80
C LEU A 33 2.60 -1.38 12.00
N LYS A 34 3.20 -2.56 12.19
CA LYS A 34 4.62 -2.66 12.54
C LYS A 34 5.53 -2.06 11.49
N LEU A 35 5.38 -2.51 10.24
CA LEU A 35 6.18 -2.02 9.12
C LEU A 35 6.00 -0.50 8.96
N TYR A 36 4.75 -0.03 8.94
CA TYR A 36 4.46 1.38 8.81
C TYR A 36 5.07 2.22 9.93
N ALA A 37 5.01 1.79 11.19
CA ALA A 37 5.59 2.52 12.32
C ALA A 37 7.12 2.62 12.19
N GLU A 38 7.80 1.54 11.78
CA GLU A 38 9.25 1.52 11.57
C GLU A 38 9.68 2.46 10.42
N GLN A 39 8.94 2.43 9.31
CA GLN A 39 9.20 3.29 8.14
C GLN A 39 8.83 4.76 8.41
N ALA A 40 7.75 5.01 9.15
CA ALA A 40 7.36 6.34 9.62
C ALA A 40 8.42 6.94 10.56
N ASP A 41 9.01 6.14 11.45
CA ASP A 41 10.12 6.56 12.29
C ASP A 41 11.36 6.93 11.46
N GLN A 42 11.61 6.24 10.34
CA GLN A 42 12.71 6.56 9.43
C GLN A 42 12.52 7.92 8.75
N VAL A 43 11.36 8.18 8.16
CA VAL A 43 11.10 9.46 7.48
C VAL A 43 10.99 10.61 8.49
N MET A 44 10.53 10.37 9.72
CA MET A 44 10.56 11.40 10.78
C MET A 44 11.99 11.77 11.19
N ARG A 45 12.94 10.83 11.20
CA ARG A 45 14.36 11.15 11.42
C ARG A 45 14.93 12.01 10.30
N GLN A 46 14.51 11.78 9.05
CA GLN A 46 14.90 12.64 7.92
C GLN A 46 14.32 14.05 8.11
N ALA A 47 13.02 14.18 8.39
CA ALA A 47 12.38 15.47 8.65
C ALA A 47 13.06 16.24 9.80
N ALA A 48 13.42 15.57 10.89
CA ALA A 48 14.16 16.17 12.00
C ALA A 48 15.56 16.65 11.57
N ALA A 49 16.28 15.86 10.76
CA ALA A 49 17.58 16.27 10.22
C ALA A 49 17.47 17.50 9.29
N MET A 50 16.40 17.60 8.51
CA MET A 50 16.11 18.78 7.68
C MET A 50 15.86 20.03 8.54
N VAL A 51 15.21 19.88 9.70
CA VAL A 51 15.06 20.98 10.67
C VAL A 51 16.41 21.42 11.22
N ASP A 52 17.27 20.48 11.62
CA ASP A 52 18.61 20.78 12.14
C ASP A 52 19.50 21.49 11.11
N GLN A 53 19.28 21.19 9.82
CA GLN A 53 20.01 21.80 8.69
C GLN A 53 19.39 23.12 8.21
N GLY A 54 18.22 23.50 8.73
CA GLY A 54 17.50 24.70 8.32
C GLY A 54 16.79 24.58 6.96
N GLU A 55 16.64 23.36 6.44
CA GLU A 55 15.93 23.04 5.20
C GLU A 55 14.41 22.93 5.41
N MET A 56 13.99 22.62 6.65
CA MET A 56 12.59 22.55 7.05
C MET A 56 12.35 23.37 8.32
N GLN A 57 11.20 24.06 8.39
CA GLN A 57 10.79 24.74 9.62
C GLN A 57 10.26 23.72 10.65
N GLN A 58 10.53 23.97 11.95
CA GLN A 58 10.06 23.06 13.02
C GLN A 58 8.54 22.87 13.00
N GLU A 59 7.77 23.93 12.77
CA GLU A 59 6.31 23.87 12.64
C GLU A 59 5.90 22.92 11.50
N ARG A 60 6.55 23.04 10.34
CA ARG A 60 6.29 22.19 9.17
C ARG A 60 6.61 20.72 9.44
N ALA A 61 7.66 20.43 10.20
CA ALA A 61 7.98 19.06 10.60
C ALA A 61 6.92 18.45 11.54
N HIS A 62 6.31 19.26 12.41
CA HIS A 62 5.19 18.80 13.24
C HIS A 62 3.90 18.59 12.43
N GLU A 63 3.64 19.43 11.43
CA GLU A 63 2.55 19.20 10.48
C GLU A 63 2.76 17.89 9.69
N PHE A 64 4.01 17.59 9.30
CA PHE A 64 4.34 16.30 8.69
C PHE A 64 4.14 15.12 9.64
N GLN A 65 4.53 15.26 10.92
CA GLN A 65 4.24 14.24 11.94
C GLN A 65 2.73 13.99 12.07
N GLN A 66 1.91 15.04 12.00
CA GLN A 66 0.46 14.91 11.97
C GLN A 66 -0.04 14.21 10.69
N LEU A 67 0.57 14.47 9.53
CA LEU A 67 0.24 13.77 8.29
C LEU A 67 0.50 12.26 8.41
N LEU A 68 1.59 11.83 9.04
CA LEU A 68 1.86 10.40 9.27
C LEU A 68 0.82 9.75 10.22
N VAL A 69 0.34 10.51 11.21
CA VAL A 69 -0.79 10.07 12.05
C VAL A 69 -2.05 9.89 11.20
N ASP A 70 -2.35 10.85 10.34
CA ASP A 70 -3.52 10.80 9.48
C ASP A 70 -3.41 9.65 8.45
N CYS A 71 -2.24 9.44 7.85
CA CYS A 71 -1.96 8.27 7.00
C CYS A 71 -2.18 6.94 7.75
N CYS A 72 -1.71 6.82 9.00
CA CYS A 72 -1.98 5.65 9.82
C CYS A 72 -3.49 5.41 10.02
N ALA A 73 -4.24 6.46 10.31
CA ALA A 73 -5.67 6.38 10.60
C ALA A 73 -6.55 6.12 9.35
N PHE A 74 -6.24 6.77 8.24
CA PHE A 74 -6.99 6.66 6.99
C PHE A 74 -6.61 5.45 6.15
N VAL A 75 -5.32 5.11 6.14
CA VAL A 75 -4.76 4.08 5.26
C VAL A 75 -4.49 2.82 6.06
N MET A 76 -3.57 2.84 7.03
CA MET A 76 -3.16 1.60 7.71
C MET A 76 -4.31 0.95 8.51
N CYS A 77 -5.17 1.78 9.10
CA CYS A 77 -6.36 1.33 9.81
C CYS A 77 -7.58 1.11 8.89
N HIS A 78 -7.43 1.25 7.58
CA HIS A 78 -8.49 0.93 6.62
C HIS A 78 -8.92 -0.54 6.78
N PRO A 79 -10.24 -0.87 6.73
CA PRO A 79 -10.73 -2.24 6.87
C PRO A 79 -10.00 -3.28 6.02
N ILE A 80 -9.65 -2.90 4.79
CA ILE A 80 -8.99 -3.80 3.85
C ILE A 80 -7.52 -4.11 4.17
N ILE A 81 -6.88 -3.29 5.01
CA ILE A 81 -5.51 -3.52 5.51
C ILE A 81 -5.59 -4.15 6.90
N ALA A 82 -6.30 -3.51 7.83
CA ALA A 82 -6.34 -3.93 9.23
C ALA A 82 -7.15 -5.23 9.47
N THR A 83 -8.22 -5.46 8.70
CA THR A 83 -9.22 -6.50 8.99
C THR A 83 -9.72 -7.26 7.76
N ASN A 84 -8.85 -7.54 6.77
CA ASN A 84 -9.21 -8.35 5.61
C ASN A 84 -9.51 -9.81 6.00
N ASN A 85 -10.80 -10.10 6.21
CA ASN A 85 -11.30 -11.42 6.59
C ASN A 85 -11.18 -12.43 5.45
N TYR A 86 -11.28 -11.97 4.19
CA TYR A 86 -11.08 -12.84 3.02
C TYR A 86 -9.67 -13.42 3.02
N LEU A 87 -8.65 -12.57 3.07
CA LEU A 87 -7.26 -13.02 3.09
C LEU A 87 -6.91 -13.77 4.38
N ARG A 88 -7.47 -13.38 5.53
CA ARG A 88 -7.29 -14.15 6.77
C ARG A 88 -7.79 -15.58 6.62
N ARG A 89 -8.99 -15.78 6.05
CA ARG A 89 -9.52 -17.12 5.79
C ARG A 89 -8.72 -17.83 4.70
N PHE A 90 -8.30 -17.11 3.65
CA PHE A 90 -7.46 -17.65 2.60
C PHE A 90 -6.16 -18.27 3.17
N ALA A 91 -5.50 -17.56 4.10
CA ALA A 91 -4.27 -18.01 4.76
C ALA A 91 -4.43 -19.33 5.53
N GLU A 92 -5.64 -19.65 5.96
CA GLU A 92 -5.94 -20.91 6.66
C GLU A 92 -5.95 -22.11 5.71
N GLY A 93 -6.05 -21.89 4.40
CA GLY A 93 -6.02 -22.90 3.35
C GLY A 93 -7.18 -22.72 2.37
N VAL A 94 -6.92 -23.05 1.10
CA VAL A 94 -7.86 -22.90 -0.01
C VAL A 94 -7.94 -24.15 -0.87
N THR A 95 -9.04 -24.31 -1.59
CA THR A 95 -9.16 -25.35 -2.62
C THR A 95 -8.47 -24.91 -3.92
N PHE A 96 -8.25 -25.87 -4.82
CA PHE A 96 -7.71 -25.59 -6.15
C PHE A 96 -8.58 -24.59 -6.93
N ALA A 97 -9.92 -24.72 -6.85
CA ALA A 97 -10.85 -23.83 -7.52
C ALA A 97 -10.78 -22.39 -6.97
N GLN A 98 -10.62 -22.24 -5.64
CA GLN A 98 -10.48 -20.95 -4.97
C GLN A 98 -9.16 -20.26 -5.35
N ALA A 99 -8.04 -20.99 -5.34
CA ALA A 99 -6.75 -20.47 -5.78
C ALA A 99 -6.75 -20.08 -7.27
N ARG A 100 -7.37 -20.91 -8.13
CA ARG A 100 -7.58 -20.61 -9.55
C ARG A 100 -8.37 -19.32 -9.73
N HIS A 101 -9.46 -19.15 -8.98
CA HIS A 101 -10.30 -17.96 -9.04
C HIS A 101 -9.53 -16.70 -8.62
N GLU A 102 -8.77 -16.75 -7.52
CA GLU A 102 -7.97 -15.63 -7.04
C GLU A 102 -6.92 -15.20 -8.07
N ILE A 103 -6.09 -16.14 -8.55
CA ILE A 103 -5.05 -15.85 -9.54
C ILE A 103 -5.65 -15.32 -10.85
N GLN A 104 -6.77 -15.88 -11.31
CA GLN A 104 -7.44 -15.39 -12.51
C GLN A 104 -7.86 -13.93 -12.35
N GLN A 105 -8.51 -13.57 -11.25
CA GLN A 105 -9.02 -12.21 -11.06
C GLN A 105 -7.91 -11.21 -10.76
N PHE A 106 -6.94 -11.59 -9.93
CA PHE A 106 -5.79 -10.74 -9.65
C PHE A 106 -4.92 -10.53 -10.90
N SER A 107 -4.81 -11.53 -11.78
CA SER A 107 -4.06 -11.36 -13.03
C SER A 107 -4.61 -10.22 -13.88
N VAL A 108 -5.93 -9.98 -13.85
CA VAL A 108 -6.50 -8.82 -14.55
C VAL A 108 -5.97 -7.53 -13.96
N PHE A 109 -5.97 -7.38 -12.64
CA PHE A 109 -5.34 -6.22 -12.01
C PHE A 109 -3.86 -6.13 -12.38
N GLY A 110 -3.08 -7.19 -12.23
CA GLY A 110 -1.63 -7.19 -12.50
C GLY A 110 -1.26 -6.71 -13.92
N LEU A 111 -1.97 -7.15 -14.97
CA LEU A 111 -1.67 -6.65 -16.33
C LEU A 111 -2.23 -5.25 -16.60
N GLN A 112 -3.32 -4.87 -15.93
CA GLN A 112 -3.84 -3.52 -16.07
C GLN A 112 -3.03 -2.51 -15.25
N PHE A 113 -2.37 -2.95 -14.17
CA PHE A 113 -1.49 -2.13 -13.35
C PHE A 113 -0.39 -1.48 -14.19
N ASP A 114 0.18 -2.18 -15.16
CA ASP A 114 1.14 -1.61 -16.12
C ASP A 114 0.63 -0.32 -16.81
N VAL A 115 -0.66 -0.32 -17.17
CA VAL A 115 -1.32 0.82 -17.83
C VAL A 115 -1.57 1.93 -16.81
N ALA A 116 -1.95 1.58 -15.58
CA ALA A 116 -2.10 2.53 -14.49
C ALA A 116 -0.76 3.21 -14.16
N GLN A 117 0.30 2.41 -14.01
CA GLN A 117 1.65 2.88 -13.70
C GLN A 117 2.17 3.80 -14.81
N ALA A 118 1.94 3.46 -16.08
CA ALA A 118 2.29 4.35 -17.19
C ALA A 118 1.57 5.72 -17.12
N LYS A 119 0.33 5.76 -16.65
CA LYS A 119 -0.40 7.02 -16.40
C LYS A 119 0.24 7.81 -15.25
N LEU A 120 0.60 7.12 -14.16
CA LEU A 120 1.26 7.74 -13.01
C LEU A 120 2.64 8.31 -13.36
N VAL A 121 3.39 7.61 -14.22
CA VAL A 121 4.66 8.11 -14.80
C VAL A 121 4.42 9.35 -15.65
N ALA A 122 3.46 9.29 -16.57
CA ALA A 122 3.17 10.42 -17.47
C ALA A 122 2.71 11.67 -16.72
N ASN A 123 2.07 11.49 -15.56
CA ASN A 123 1.57 12.56 -14.72
C ASN A 123 2.53 12.95 -13.58
N ALA A 124 3.75 12.41 -13.51
CA ALA A 124 4.62 12.66 -12.37
C ALA A 124 4.87 14.16 -12.08
N PRO A 125 4.80 14.60 -10.81
CA PRO A 125 4.89 16.01 -10.45
C PRO A 125 6.31 16.59 -10.56
N THR A 126 7.32 15.73 -10.49
CA THR A 126 8.75 16.09 -10.53
C THR A 126 9.50 15.15 -11.48
N LEU A 127 10.74 15.53 -11.85
CA LEU A 127 11.60 14.68 -12.69
C LEU A 127 12.03 13.43 -11.92
N GLU A 128 12.28 13.59 -10.63
CA GLU A 128 12.67 12.54 -9.70
C GLU A 128 11.54 11.50 -9.60
N ALA A 129 10.31 11.94 -9.33
CA ALA A 129 9.13 11.06 -9.33
C ALA A 129 8.92 10.37 -10.67
N TYR A 130 9.12 11.08 -11.79
CA TYR A 130 9.05 10.48 -13.14
C TYR A 130 10.03 9.31 -13.28
N GLN A 131 11.29 9.52 -12.87
CA GLN A 131 12.34 8.51 -12.99
C GLN A 131 12.08 7.29 -12.11
N GLU A 132 11.72 7.49 -10.84
CA GLU A 132 11.46 6.38 -9.92
C GLU A 132 10.23 5.56 -10.35
N ARG A 133 9.13 6.22 -10.73
CA ARG A 133 7.93 5.53 -11.23
C ARG A 133 8.19 4.80 -12.54
N LEU A 134 9.05 5.34 -13.41
CA LEU A 134 9.45 4.68 -14.65
C LEU A 134 10.28 3.43 -14.37
N LYS A 135 11.17 3.46 -13.36
CA LYS A 135 11.95 2.29 -12.96
C LYS A 135 11.02 1.15 -12.51
N VAL A 136 9.99 1.45 -11.72
CA VAL A 136 8.96 0.47 -11.34
C VAL A 136 8.30 -0.14 -12.58
N LEU A 137 7.84 0.68 -13.53
CA LEU A 137 7.21 0.18 -14.77
C LEU A 137 8.16 -0.70 -15.59
N LEU A 138 9.43 -0.32 -15.70
CA LEU A 138 10.42 -1.10 -16.45
C LEU A 138 10.78 -2.40 -15.75
N ASN A 139 10.75 -2.43 -14.41
CA ASN A 139 10.92 -3.63 -13.61
C ASN A 139 9.81 -4.65 -13.89
N GLU A 140 8.55 -4.22 -13.85
CA GLU A 140 7.39 -5.03 -14.25
C GLU A 140 7.54 -5.63 -15.66
N LYS A 141 8.21 -4.88 -16.56
CA LYS A 141 8.45 -5.24 -17.96
C LYS A 141 9.73 -6.02 -18.22
N GLY A 142 10.40 -6.49 -17.17
CA GLY A 142 11.50 -7.44 -17.28
C GLY A 142 12.88 -6.81 -17.36
N ILE A 143 13.05 -5.58 -16.88
CA ILE A 143 14.36 -4.99 -16.62
C ILE A 143 14.60 -5.02 -15.09
N PRO A 144 15.38 -5.98 -14.55
CA PRO A 144 15.60 -6.05 -13.11
C PRO A 144 16.47 -4.90 -12.60
N TYR A 145 16.34 -4.60 -11.30
CA TYR A 145 17.30 -3.76 -10.56
C TYR A 145 18.67 -4.43 -10.47
N GLU A 146 19.73 -3.63 -10.44
CA GLU A 146 21.10 -4.15 -10.33
C GLU A 146 21.36 -4.84 -8.99
N ASN A 147 20.81 -4.30 -7.90
CA ASN A 147 21.13 -4.71 -6.53
C ASN A 147 19.87 -4.89 -5.67
N GLY A 148 18.99 -5.83 -6.05
CA GLY A 148 17.80 -6.17 -5.26
C GLY A 148 16.52 -5.58 -5.84
N PHE A 149 15.88 -4.66 -5.12
CA PHE A 149 14.53 -4.16 -5.41
C PHE A 149 14.44 -2.64 -5.61
N GLU A 150 15.57 -1.94 -5.51
CA GLU A 150 15.62 -0.48 -5.60
C GLU A 150 16.92 0.00 -6.29
N GLY A 151 16.97 1.28 -6.61
CA GLY A 151 18.14 1.91 -7.23
C GLY A 151 18.14 1.83 -8.76
N GLU A 152 19.29 1.57 -9.36
CA GLU A 152 19.43 1.55 -10.81
C GLU A 152 18.99 0.22 -11.42
N LEU A 153 18.41 0.32 -12.62
CA LEU A 153 18.06 -0.84 -13.42
C LEU A 153 19.27 -1.32 -14.22
N THR A 154 19.35 -2.63 -14.40
CA THR A 154 20.42 -3.28 -15.20
C THR A 154 20.48 -2.83 -16.66
N GLY A 155 19.40 -2.23 -17.17
CA GLY A 155 19.21 -1.91 -18.59
C GLY A 155 19.09 -3.14 -19.49
N GLN A 156 19.08 -4.35 -18.93
CA GLN A 156 19.00 -5.60 -19.67
C GLN A 156 17.59 -6.19 -19.56
N TRP A 157 16.86 -6.15 -20.67
CA TRP A 157 15.56 -6.80 -20.75
C TRP A 157 15.72 -8.32 -20.88
N SER A 158 14.93 -9.07 -20.12
CA SER A 158 14.85 -10.53 -20.22
C SER A 158 13.41 -11.02 -20.09
N PRO A 159 12.96 -11.96 -20.95
CA PRO A 159 11.66 -12.62 -20.79
C PRO A 159 11.52 -13.33 -19.44
N ALA A 160 12.63 -13.82 -18.88
CA ALA A 160 12.63 -14.58 -17.63
C ALA A 160 12.44 -13.70 -16.38
N THR A 161 12.51 -12.37 -16.53
CA THR A 161 12.33 -11.39 -15.45
C THR A 161 11.04 -10.60 -15.59
N ILE A 162 10.21 -10.86 -16.60
CA ILE A 162 8.91 -10.23 -16.74
C ILE A 162 8.00 -10.80 -15.64
N HIS A 163 7.40 -9.93 -14.84
CA HIS A 163 6.55 -10.36 -13.73
C HIS A 163 5.36 -11.20 -14.21
N PHE A 164 4.79 -10.85 -15.37
CA PHE A 164 3.75 -11.65 -15.99
C PHE A 164 4.21 -13.09 -16.34
N THR A 165 5.47 -13.30 -16.72
CA THR A 165 5.98 -14.65 -16.98
C THR A 165 5.94 -15.51 -15.70
N TRP A 166 6.33 -14.95 -14.56
CA TRP A 166 6.20 -15.66 -13.28
C TRP A 166 4.73 -15.90 -12.90
N MET A 167 3.84 -14.95 -13.16
CA MET A 167 2.41 -15.14 -12.95
C MET A 167 1.85 -16.26 -13.84
N GLN A 168 2.31 -16.40 -15.10
CA GLN A 168 1.93 -17.49 -15.98
C GLN A 168 2.39 -18.85 -15.46
N ASP A 169 3.57 -18.93 -14.84
CA ASP A 169 4.08 -20.16 -14.25
C ASP A 169 3.25 -20.57 -13.03
N THR A 170 2.89 -19.62 -12.15
CA THR A 170 1.90 -19.83 -11.07
C THR A 170 0.56 -20.32 -11.64
N ALA A 171 0.03 -19.63 -12.65
CA ALA A 171 -1.27 -19.92 -13.23
C ALA A 171 -1.33 -21.29 -13.92
N ARG A 172 -0.23 -21.73 -14.55
CA ARG A 172 -0.14 -23.07 -15.19
C ARG A 172 -0.35 -24.19 -14.17
N GLY A 173 0.20 -24.05 -12.96
CA GLY A 173 -0.03 -24.98 -11.85
C GLY A 173 -1.49 -25.08 -11.42
N LEU A 174 -2.29 -24.05 -11.72
CA LEU A 174 -3.74 -23.98 -11.46
C LEU A 174 -4.58 -24.31 -12.72
N GLY A 175 -3.93 -24.86 -13.75
CA GLY A 175 -4.54 -25.23 -15.02
C GLY A 175 -5.05 -24.04 -15.84
N LEU A 176 -4.58 -22.82 -15.57
CA LEU A 176 -4.95 -21.61 -16.31
C LEU A 176 -4.04 -21.46 -17.54
N ALA A 177 -4.63 -21.16 -18.69
CA ALA A 177 -3.91 -20.83 -19.91
C ALA A 177 -3.73 -19.31 -20.05
N PHE A 178 -2.98 -18.87 -21.06
CA PHE A 178 -2.79 -17.45 -21.32
C PHE A 178 -4.13 -16.72 -21.48
N GLU A 179 -5.08 -17.31 -22.19
CA GLU A 179 -6.41 -16.77 -22.48
C GLU A 179 -7.23 -16.49 -21.20
N ASP A 180 -6.90 -17.21 -20.12
CA ASP A 180 -7.57 -17.09 -18.83
C ASP A 180 -7.00 -15.97 -17.93
N LEU A 181 -5.97 -15.22 -18.37
CA LEU A 181 -5.22 -14.30 -17.51
C LEU A 181 -5.14 -12.87 -18.07
N GLY A 182 -5.40 -11.87 -17.24
CA GLY A 182 -5.05 -10.49 -17.54
C GLY A 182 -6.01 -9.71 -18.44
N LYS A 183 -7.05 -10.38 -18.95
CA LYS A 183 -7.98 -9.79 -19.93
C LYS A 183 -9.08 -9.03 -19.19
N ILE A 184 -9.30 -7.76 -19.51
CA ILE A 184 -10.35 -6.97 -18.83
C ILE A 184 -11.76 -7.57 -19.01
N TRP A 185 -12.01 -8.32 -20.09
CA TRP A 185 -13.31 -8.94 -20.33
C TRP A 185 -13.60 -10.17 -19.46
N ILE A 186 -12.60 -10.76 -18.80
CA ILE A 186 -12.81 -11.86 -17.83
C ILE A 186 -12.93 -11.38 -16.38
N ALA A 187 -12.76 -10.08 -16.14
CA ALA A 187 -12.86 -9.51 -14.80
C ALA A 187 -14.28 -9.54 -14.25
N GLN A 188 -14.37 -9.92 -12.97
CA GLN A 188 -15.57 -9.74 -12.16
C GLN A 188 -15.85 -8.26 -11.90
N PRO A 189 -17.09 -7.90 -11.50
CA PRO A 189 -17.45 -6.50 -11.26
C PRO A 189 -16.50 -5.76 -10.29
N GLY A 190 -16.08 -6.39 -9.19
CA GLY A 190 -15.14 -5.76 -8.26
C GLY A 190 -13.74 -5.57 -8.85
N THR A 191 -13.25 -6.52 -9.64
CA THR A 191 -11.97 -6.43 -10.34
C THR A 191 -11.99 -5.30 -11.39
N LYS A 192 -13.08 -5.16 -12.14
CA LYS A 192 -13.25 -4.02 -13.07
C LYS A 192 -13.23 -2.71 -12.32
N ARG A 193 -13.98 -2.62 -11.22
CA ARG A 193 -14.00 -1.42 -10.39
C ARG A 193 -12.61 -1.08 -9.86
N PHE A 194 -11.85 -2.07 -9.41
CA PHE A 194 -10.49 -1.86 -8.96
C PHE A 194 -9.59 -1.29 -10.07
N VAL A 195 -9.62 -1.88 -11.27
CA VAL A 195 -8.87 -1.34 -12.42
C VAL A 195 -9.31 0.09 -12.76
N GLU A 196 -10.61 0.34 -12.82
CA GLU A 196 -11.17 1.67 -13.15
C GLU A 196 -10.78 2.72 -12.11
N THR A 197 -10.91 2.42 -10.82
CA THR A 197 -10.51 3.32 -9.74
C THR A 197 -9.01 3.59 -9.77
N THR A 198 -8.19 2.57 -10.02
CA THR A 198 -6.73 2.74 -10.17
C THR A 198 -6.42 3.66 -11.35
N PHE A 199 -7.05 3.46 -12.51
CA PHE A 199 -6.86 4.32 -13.68
C PHE A 199 -7.28 5.76 -13.42
N ASN A 200 -8.41 5.97 -12.76
CA ASN A 200 -8.93 7.31 -12.50
C ASN A 200 -8.07 8.08 -11.49
N THR A 201 -7.63 7.41 -10.42
CA THR A 201 -6.81 8.02 -9.38
C THR A 201 -5.39 8.28 -9.87
N TYR A 202 -4.73 7.31 -10.52
CA TYR A 202 -3.36 7.49 -11.04
C TYR A 202 -3.30 8.48 -12.21
N ALA A 203 -4.40 8.62 -12.97
CA ALA A 203 -4.51 9.62 -14.03
C ALA A 203 -5.02 10.99 -13.55
N SER A 204 -5.24 11.18 -12.25
CA SER A 204 -5.71 12.45 -11.69
C SER A 204 -4.79 13.60 -12.09
N THR A 205 -5.38 14.75 -12.45
CA THR A 205 -4.64 16.00 -12.67
C THR A 205 -4.29 16.69 -11.35
N ASP A 206 -4.96 16.31 -10.26
CA ASP A 206 -4.58 16.70 -8.90
C ASP A 206 -3.54 15.69 -8.40
N GLN A 207 -2.31 16.18 -8.20
CA GLN A 207 -1.15 15.33 -7.91
C GLN A 207 -1.24 14.69 -6.54
N SER A 208 -1.75 15.42 -5.54
CA SER A 208 -2.00 14.89 -4.20
C SER A 208 -2.91 13.67 -4.25
N THR A 209 -3.99 13.72 -5.05
CA THR A 209 -4.89 12.58 -5.25
C THR A 209 -4.17 11.37 -5.87
N ALA A 210 -3.33 11.60 -6.88
CA ALA A 210 -2.57 10.53 -7.54
C ALA A 210 -1.53 9.90 -6.61
N THR A 211 -0.74 10.70 -5.89
CA THR A 211 0.29 10.21 -4.97
C THR A 211 -0.32 9.56 -3.73
N GLY A 212 -1.46 10.07 -3.24
CA GLY A 212 -2.23 9.44 -2.18
C GLY A 212 -2.74 8.06 -2.55
N ALA A 213 -3.23 7.89 -3.78
CA ALA A 213 -3.67 6.58 -4.25
C ALA A 213 -2.49 5.60 -4.40
N ALA A 214 -1.35 6.05 -4.92
CA ALA A 214 -0.15 5.23 -5.01
C ALA A 214 0.34 4.79 -3.62
N PHE A 215 0.50 5.74 -2.69
CA PHE A 215 0.85 5.48 -1.29
C PHE A 215 -0.04 4.40 -0.66
N ALA A 216 -1.36 4.48 -0.87
CA ALA A 216 -2.29 3.53 -0.29
C ALA A 216 -2.18 2.12 -0.91
N ILE A 217 -1.93 2.01 -2.21
CA ILE A 217 -1.73 0.72 -2.89
C ILE A 217 -0.46 0.04 -2.42
N GLU A 218 0.66 0.75 -2.41
CA GLU A 218 1.96 0.17 -2.02
C GLU A 218 1.92 -0.29 -0.55
N ASN A 219 1.31 0.51 0.34
CA ASN A 219 1.20 0.12 1.75
C ASN A 219 0.17 -1.00 1.99
N TRP A 220 -0.89 -1.10 1.18
CA TRP A 220 -1.79 -2.27 1.22
C TRP A 220 -1.05 -3.54 0.77
N ALA A 221 -0.29 -3.45 -0.31
CA ALA A 221 0.46 -4.56 -0.87
C ALA A 221 1.52 -5.07 0.14
N ALA A 222 2.32 -4.17 0.70
CA ALA A 222 3.34 -4.49 1.71
C ALA A 222 2.76 -5.01 3.02
N GLY A 223 1.66 -4.43 3.50
CA GLY A 223 1.14 -4.67 4.85
C GLY A 223 0.14 -5.82 4.98
N ALA A 224 -0.61 -6.14 3.93
CA ALA A 224 -1.80 -6.99 4.06
C ALA A 224 -2.05 -8.00 2.93
N LEU A 225 -1.43 -7.85 1.75
CA LEU A 225 -1.75 -8.67 0.58
C LEU A 225 -1.00 -10.01 0.58
N TRP A 226 0.34 -9.96 0.47
CA TRP A 226 1.12 -11.10 -0.01
C TRP A 226 1.25 -12.24 1.00
N THR A 227 1.62 -11.93 2.23
CA THR A 227 1.85 -12.93 3.28
C THR A 227 0.66 -13.89 3.50
N PRO A 228 -0.60 -13.42 3.70
CA PRO A 228 -1.72 -14.34 3.87
C PRO A 228 -2.03 -15.14 2.60
N TRP A 229 -1.85 -14.54 1.42
CA TRP A 229 -2.05 -15.25 0.16
C TRP A 229 -1.02 -16.39 -0.01
N ILE A 230 0.27 -16.10 0.18
CA ILE A 230 1.36 -17.09 0.14
C ILE A 230 1.09 -18.21 1.14
N ALA A 231 0.64 -17.89 2.36
CA ALA A 231 0.32 -18.89 3.37
C ALA A 231 -0.77 -19.88 2.90
N GLY A 232 -1.86 -19.38 2.29
CA GLY A 232 -2.91 -20.23 1.74
C GLY A 232 -2.44 -21.09 0.58
N MET A 233 -1.64 -20.52 -0.32
CA MET A 233 -1.08 -21.23 -1.47
C MET A 233 -0.07 -22.31 -1.05
N ARG A 234 0.74 -22.08 -0.01
CA ARG A 234 1.64 -23.10 0.56
C ARG A 234 0.86 -24.31 1.08
N LYS A 235 -0.24 -24.08 1.80
CA LYS A 235 -1.11 -25.17 2.28
C LYS A 235 -1.77 -25.93 1.13
N LEU A 236 -2.18 -25.24 0.06
CA LEU A 236 -2.67 -25.92 -1.14
C LEU A 236 -1.58 -26.83 -1.72
N ASN A 237 -0.36 -26.32 -1.86
CA ASN A 237 0.77 -27.08 -2.41
C ASN A 237 1.11 -28.35 -1.62
N GLU A 238 0.86 -28.40 -0.31
CA GLU A 238 1.02 -29.63 0.49
C GLU A 238 0.10 -30.77 0.05
N SER A 239 -1.00 -30.45 -0.64
CA SER A 239 -2.00 -31.42 -1.12
C SER A 239 -1.87 -31.80 -2.61
N LEU A 240 -1.05 -31.08 -3.38
CA LEU A 240 -0.92 -31.28 -4.83
C LEU A 240 0.24 -32.21 -5.17
N GLU A 241 0.05 -33.10 -6.14
CA GLU A 241 1.13 -33.92 -6.71
C GLU A 241 2.21 -33.04 -7.37
N HIS A 242 1.78 -31.93 -7.97
CA HIS A 242 2.64 -30.92 -8.58
C HIS A 242 2.35 -29.56 -7.95
N PRO A 243 3.25 -29.04 -7.09
CA PRO A 243 3.08 -27.74 -6.47
C PRO A 243 2.97 -26.60 -7.50
N VAL A 244 2.13 -25.62 -7.19
CA VAL A 244 2.05 -24.35 -7.89
C VAL A 244 3.31 -23.53 -7.61
N ASP A 245 3.89 -22.92 -8.65
CA ASP A 245 5.00 -21.99 -8.52
C ASP A 245 4.56 -20.73 -7.76
N LEU A 246 5.28 -20.37 -6.69
CA LEU A 246 4.97 -19.20 -5.86
C LEU A 246 5.89 -18.00 -6.14
N GLY A 247 6.79 -18.10 -7.13
CA GLY A 247 7.82 -17.11 -7.43
C GLY A 247 7.27 -15.71 -7.61
N TYR A 248 6.16 -15.56 -8.35
CA TYR A 248 5.46 -14.27 -8.51
C TYR A 248 5.08 -13.67 -7.15
N LEU A 249 4.40 -14.44 -6.29
CA LEU A 249 3.92 -13.97 -5.00
C LEU A 249 5.07 -13.63 -4.04
N THR A 250 6.07 -14.51 -3.95
CA THR A 250 7.21 -14.31 -3.02
C THR A 250 8.14 -13.20 -3.45
N TYR A 251 8.26 -12.94 -4.76
CA TYR A 251 9.03 -11.81 -5.26
C TYR A 251 8.37 -10.49 -4.86
N HIS A 252 7.06 -10.35 -5.08
CA HIS A 252 6.35 -9.13 -4.68
C HIS A 252 6.34 -8.94 -3.16
N GLU A 253 6.14 -10.01 -2.36
CA GLU A 253 6.26 -9.90 -0.88
C GLU A 253 7.59 -9.26 -0.45
N ALA A 254 8.70 -9.62 -1.11
CA ALA A 254 10.01 -9.06 -0.80
C ALA A 254 10.18 -7.63 -1.34
N GLN A 255 9.63 -7.33 -2.52
CA GLN A 255 9.75 -6.03 -3.17
C GLN A 255 8.91 -4.95 -2.49
N GLU A 256 7.67 -5.23 -2.07
CA GLU A 256 6.76 -4.16 -1.65
C GLU A 256 7.20 -3.43 -0.38
N VAL A 257 8.03 -4.04 0.46
CA VAL A 257 8.65 -3.36 1.61
C VAL A 257 9.45 -2.13 1.15
N HIS A 258 10.11 -2.23 0.00
CA HIS A 258 10.86 -1.12 -0.60
C HIS A 258 9.92 -0.09 -1.23
N HIS A 259 8.88 -0.53 -1.95
CA HIS A 259 7.90 0.39 -2.51
C HIS A 259 7.15 1.19 -1.44
N SER A 260 6.76 0.56 -0.34
CA SER A 260 6.06 1.26 0.75
C SER A 260 6.98 2.30 1.41
N GLN A 261 8.28 2.01 1.59
CA GLN A 261 9.25 3.01 2.05
C GLN A 261 9.43 4.15 1.05
N ALA A 262 9.57 3.83 -0.24
CA ALA A 262 9.75 4.85 -1.29
C ALA A 262 8.57 5.84 -1.34
N THR A 263 7.33 5.37 -1.14
CA THR A 263 6.17 6.27 -1.06
C THR A 263 6.16 7.16 0.18
N LEU A 264 6.79 6.76 1.29
CA LEU A 264 6.97 7.62 2.46
C LEU A 264 8.05 8.68 2.23
N ASP A 265 9.14 8.31 1.58
CA ASP A 265 10.19 9.25 1.19
C ASP A 265 9.62 10.28 0.18
N GLU A 266 8.89 9.84 -0.85
CA GLU A 266 8.18 10.71 -1.79
C GLU A 266 7.16 11.60 -1.07
N LEU A 267 6.43 11.08 -0.06
CA LEU A 267 5.49 11.88 0.72
C LEU A 267 6.17 13.05 1.45
N LEU A 268 7.38 12.85 2.00
CA LEU A 268 8.14 13.92 2.65
C LEU A 268 8.60 14.99 1.64
N GLU A 269 9.01 14.56 0.44
CA GLU A 269 9.40 15.48 -0.65
C GLU A 269 8.19 16.28 -1.14
N ASP A 270 7.11 15.59 -1.50
CA ASP A 270 5.87 16.18 -2.00
C ASP A 270 5.28 17.15 -0.97
N PHE A 271 5.29 16.80 0.31
CA PHE A 271 4.77 17.63 1.39
C PHE A 271 5.44 19.01 1.47
N GLN A 272 6.66 19.16 0.96
CA GLN A 272 7.37 20.44 0.95
C GLN A 272 6.99 21.34 -0.23
N THR A 273 6.25 20.80 -1.20
CA THR A 273 5.83 21.54 -2.38
C THR A 273 4.57 22.36 -2.12
N VAL A 274 4.40 23.43 -2.90
CA VAL A 274 3.22 24.33 -2.79
C VAL A 274 1.93 23.72 -3.34
N TRP A 275 2.03 22.65 -4.13
CA TRP A 275 0.87 22.00 -4.73
C TRP A 275 0.28 20.91 -3.84
N PHE A 276 1.03 20.45 -2.83
CA PHE A 276 0.59 19.37 -1.98
C PHE A 276 -0.58 19.80 -1.09
N ASP A 277 -1.60 18.95 -1.06
CA ASP A 277 -2.82 19.14 -0.30
C ASP A 277 -3.11 17.84 0.46
N THR A 278 -3.00 17.91 1.79
CA THR A 278 -3.21 16.76 2.69
C THR A 278 -4.61 16.15 2.55
N GLU A 279 -5.65 16.97 2.40
CA GLU A 279 -7.02 16.46 2.31
C GLU A 279 -7.23 15.70 0.99
N ARG A 280 -6.70 16.24 -0.11
CA ARG A 280 -6.72 15.58 -1.42
C ARG A 280 -5.90 14.29 -1.43
N PHE A 281 -4.74 14.29 -0.80
CA PHE A 281 -3.91 13.11 -0.63
C PHE A 281 -4.65 11.99 0.11
N LEU A 282 -5.19 12.29 1.28
CA LEU A 282 -5.93 11.31 2.08
C LEU A 282 -7.20 10.83 1.37
N CYS A 283 -7.89 11.73 0.66
CA CYS A 283 -9.07 11.38 -0.14
C CYS A 283 -8.71 10.42 -1.30
N GLY A 284 -7.62 10.67 -2.02
CA GLY A 284 -7.11 9.77 -3.05
C GLY A 284 -6.76 8.39 -2.49
N ALA A 285 -6.07 8.36 -1.35
CA ALA A 285 -5.71 7.15 -0.62
C ALA A 285 -6.93 6.33 -0.19
N GLU A 286 -7.94 6.97 0.42
CA GLU A 286 -9.15 6.29 0.87
C GLU A 286 -10.03 5.84 -0.29
N THR A 287 -10.09 6.61 -1.39
CA THR A 287 -10.84 6.27 -2.60
C THR A 287 -10.34 4.96 -3.20
N ILE A 288 -9.03 4.80 -3.38
CA ILE A 288 -8.50 3.58 -4.00
C ILE A 288 -8.69 2.35 -3.10
N LEU A 289 -8.58 2.50 -1.78
CA LEU A 289 -8.80 1.40 -0.83
C LEU A 289 -10.27 0.99 -0.75
N THR A 290 -11.19 1.96 -0.70
CA THR A 290 -12.63 1.71 -0.55
C THR A 290 -13.26 1.28 -1.88
N GLU A 291 -13.07 2.08 -2.92
CA GLU A 291 -13.74 1.86 -4.20
C GLU A 291 -13.01 0.84 -5.08
N GLY A 292 -11.70 0.68 -4.88
CA GLY A 292 -10.89 -0.27 -5.61
C GLY A 292 -10.70 -1.59 -4.86
N VAL A 293 -9.76 -1.59 -3.91
CA VAL A 293 -9.27 -2.82 -3.25
C VAL A 293 -10.38 -3.54 -2.46
N GLN A 294 -11.15 -2.81 -1.66
CA GLN A 294 -12.24 -3.41 -0.90
C GLN A 294 -13.36 -3.93 -1.81
N ALA A 295 -13.68 -3.21 -2.89
CA ALA A 295 -14.64 -3.68 -3.88
C ALA A 295 -14.17 -4.95 -4.60
N TYR A 296 -12.87 -5.06 -4.89
CA TYR A 296 -12.26 -6.30 -5.40
C TYR A 296 -12.52 -7.47 -4.45
N TYR A 297 -12.11 -7.37 -3.18
CA TYR A 297 -12.27 -8.49 -2.25
C TYR A 297 -13.72 -8.82 -1.89
N GLN A 298 -14.61 -7.83 -1.88
CA GLN A 298 -16.04 -8.11 -1.73
C GLN A 298 -16.53 -8.96 -2.92
N SER A 299 -16.14 -8.60 -4.14
CA SER A 299 -16.48 -9.38 -5.34
C SER A 299 -15.83 -10.77 -5.36
N GLN A 300 -14.57 -10.90 -4.91
CA GLN A 300 -13.91 -12.20 -4.77
C GLN A 300 -14.69 -13.09 -3.80
N LEU A 301 -15.07 -12.58 -2.64
CA LEU A 301 -15.83 -13.33 -1.64
C LEU A 301 -17.24 -13.72 -2.12
N ASP A 302 -17.89 -12.86 -2.92
CA ASP A 302 -19.25 -13.10 -3.43
C ASP A 302 -19.28 -14.10 -4.57
N THR A 303 -18.19 -14.19 -5.35
CA THR A 303 -18.08 -15.07 -6.52
C THR A 303 -17.19 -16.28 -6.29
N LEU A 304 -16.71 -16.47 -5.06
CA LEU A 304 -15.78 -17.53 -4.69
C LEU A 304 -16.37 -18.93 -4.97
N PRO A 305 -15.72 -19.77 -5.78
CA PRO A 305 -16.16 -21.13 -6.01
C PRO A 305 -15.99 -21.99 -4.76
N GLU A 306 -16.84 -23.02 -4.62
CA GLU A 306 -16.78 -23.99 -3.51
C GLU A 306 -16.82 -23.32 -2.12
N LYS A 307 -17.41 -22.13 -2.03
CA LYS A 307 -17.56 -21.39 -0.77
C LYS A 307 -18.45 -22.18 0.19
N ASP A 308 -17.90 -22.51 1.34
CA ASP A 308 -18.61 -23.14 2.45
C ASP A 308 -18.86 -22.15 3.59
N ASN A 309 -19.43 -22.64 4.69
CA ASN A 309 -19.78 -21.82 5.86
C ASN A 309 -18.56 -21.38 6.70
N SER A 310 -17.34 -21.81 6.33
CA SER A 310 -16.11 -21.34 7.01
C SER A 310 -15.63 -19.99 6.48
N TRP A 311 -16.11 -19.57 5.30
CA TRP A 311 -15.82 -18.26 4.75
C TRP A 311 -16.64 -17.15 5.43
N PRO A 312 -16.07 -15.95 5.60
CA PRO A 312 -16.79 -14.84 6.21
C PRO A 312 -17.97 -14.39 5.34
N THR A 313 -18.93 -13.72 5.98
CA THR A 313 -20.05 -13.08 5.27
C THR A 313 -19.67 -11.72 4.67
N GLN A 314 -18.60 -11.10 5.15
CA GLN A 314 -18.08 -9.81 4.70
C GLN A 314 -16.56 -9.89 4.55
N ALA A 315 -16.03 -9.27 3.48
CA ALA A 315 -14.60 -9.31 3.17
C ALA A 315 -13.75 -8.60 4.23
N CYS A 316 -14.29 -7.60 4.92
CA CYS A 316 -13.62 -6.83 5.96
C CYS A 316 -14.60 -6.39 7.05
N GLN A 317 -14.07 -5.97 8.21
CA GLN A 317 -14.87 -5.39 9.29
C GLN A 317 -14.72 -3.86 9.30
N PRO A 318 -15.79 -3.10 9.64
CA PRO A 318 -15.68 -1.65 9.80
C PRO A 318 -14.57 -1.27 10.79
N ARG A 319 -14.00 -0.08 10.63
CA ARG A 319 -13.03 0.47 11.59
C ARG A 319 -13.68 0.59 12.96
N SER A 320 -12.90 0.41 14.02
CA SER A 320 -13.36 0.56 15.40
C SER A 320 -13.46 2.02 15.87
N PHE A 321 -13.01 2.97 15.05
CA PHE A 321 -13.02 4.40 15.33
C PHE A 321 -13.24 5.22 14.05
N ASP A 322 -13.63 6.48 14.21
CA ASP A 322 -13.72 7.47 13.14
C ASP A 322 -12.38 8.23 13.05
N PRO A 323 -11.65 8.15 11.92
CA PRO A 323 -10.37 8.83 11.76
C PRO A 323 -10.48 10.36 11.87
N HIS A 324 -11.64 10.95 11.53
CA HIS A 324 -11.86 12.40 11.65
C HIS A 324 -12.07 12.85 13.10
N ALA A 325 -12.39 11.93 14.00
CA ALA A 325 -12.66 12.22 15.41
C ALA A 325 -11.41 12.05 16.31
N LEU A 326 -10.26 11.70 15.74
CA LEU A 326 -9.01 11.56 16.50
C LEU A 326 -8.48 12.91 16.97
N ASP A 327 -7.82 12.90 18.13
CA ASP A 327 -7.14 14.09 18.63
C ASP A 327 -5.98 14.47 17.70
N LYS A 328 -5.83 15.77 17.42
CA LYS A 328 -4.69 16.31 16.67
C LYS A 328 -3.52 16.58 17.61
N LEU A 329 -2.30 16.36 17.12
CA LEU A 329 -1.07 16.73 17.80
C LEU A 329 -1.03 18.25 17.99
N PRO A 330 -0.57 18.74 19.16
CA PRO A 330 -0.42 20.17 19.36
C PRO A 330 0.77 20.69 18.54
N VAL A 331 0.54 21.77 17.80
CA VAL A 331 1.62 22.51 17.14
C VAL A 331 2.36 23.31 18.22
N PRO A 332 3.71 23.23 18.32
CA PRO A 332 4.45 24.03 19.27
C PRO A 332 4.26 25.52 18.95
N MET A 333 3.62 26.27 19.85
CA MET A 333 3.54 27.72 19.68
C MET A 333 4.94 28.32 19.87
N HIS A 334 5.45 29.03 18.86
CA HIS A 334 6.64 29.86 19.05
C HIS A 334 6.35 30.89 20.14
N HIS A 335 6.99 30.75 21.30
CA HIS A 335 7.20 31.88 22.18
C HIS A 335 8.12 32.85 21.45
N SER A 336 7.51 33.82 20.77
CA SER A 336 8.20 34.99 20.29
C SER A 336 8.86 35.63 21.51
N THR A 337 10.15 35.38 21.69
CA THR A 337 10.95 36.08 22.69
C THR A 337 10.96 37.52 22.25
N GLY A 338 10.05 38.32 22.82
CA GLY A 338 10.04 39.76 22.66
C GLY A 338 11.40 40.29 23.07
N HIS A 339 12.24 40.59 22.08
CA HIS A 339 13.36 41.49 22.26
C HIS A 339 12.78 42.90 22.38
N LEU A 340 12.41 43.25 23.60
CA LEU A 340 12.48 44.62 24.07
C LEU A 340 13.95 44.93 24.35
N ILE A 341 14.62 45.60 23.41
CA ILE A 341 15.63 46.63 23.71
C ILE A 341 15.44 47.77 22.73
#